data_AF-A0AAN0R0J6-F1
#
_entry.id   AF-A0AAN0R0J6-F1
#
_cell.length_a   1.000
_cell.length_b   1.000
_cell.length_c   1.000
_cell.angle_alpha   90.00
_cell.angle_beta   90.00
_cell.angle_gamma   90.00
#
_symmetry.space_group_name_H-M   'P 1'
#
loop_
_entity.id
_entity.type
_entity.pdbx_description
1 polymer ?
#
loop_
_entity_poly.entity_id
_entity_poly.type
_entity_poly.pdbx_seq_one_letter_code
_entity_poly.pdbx_strand_id
1 'polypeptide(L)'
;MSRAYNFLREISTMANDNTLKQSGSIIFWNGSNDSVGLNLPAEGSGESVSKTIVANHSKIEMSDIPSATTIKLVYRPAPDDWTVLSSITLRTTHRPASLNRTEYSYLLNTYAVGDFISEALGVEVIAKKAGPSRQADVLADHQIDCHVKLSSSPPSA
;
A
#
# COMPACT_ATOMS: atom_id res chain seq x y z
N MET A 1 14.00 -56.80 -14.05
CA MET A 1 12.84 -55.95 -14.41
C MET A 1 12.81 -54.74 -13.50
N SER A 2 13.06 -53.58 -14.12
CA SER A 2 12.73 -52.20 -13.73
C SER A 2 12.69 -51.81 -12.24
N ARG A 3 13.87 -51.43 -11.72
CA ARG A 3 14.06 -50.65 -10.50
C ARG A 3 13.99 -49.13 -10.78
N ALA A 4 13.25 -48.73 -11.82
CA ALA A 4 13.25 -47.37 -12.38
C ALA A 4 11.99 -46.54 -12.07
N TYR A 5 10.95 -47.14 -11.44
CA TYR A 5 9.67 -46.45 -11.25
C TYR A 5 9.51 -45.67 -9.95
N ASN A 6 10.48 -45.75 -9.02
CA ASN A 6 10.39 -45.02 -7.75
C ASN A 6 11.24 -43.74 -7.69
N PHE A 7 12.03 -43.42 -8.72
CA PHE A 7 12.90 -42.24 -8.72
C PHE A 7 12.21 -40.97 -9.25
N LEU A 8 11.00 -41.09 -9.82
CA LEU A 8 10.27 -39.95 -10.40
C LEU A 8 9.17 -39.37 -9.48
N ARG A 9 9.04 -39.85 -8.24
CA ARG A 9 8.13 -39.26 -7.24
C ARG A 9 8.79 -38.23 -6.31
N GLU A 10 10.08 -37.96 -6.47
CA GLU A 10 10.82 -36.99 -5.65
C GLU A 10 11.04 -35.62 -6.32
N ILE A 11 10.37 -35.33 -7.45
CA ILE A 11 10.44 -34.01 -8.10
C ILE A 11 9.06 -33.36 -8.19
N SER A 12 8.33 -33.28 -7.08
CA SER A 12 7.06 -32.54 -7.08
C SER A 12 6.81 -31.61 -5.89
N THR A 13 7.58 -31.64 -4.81
CA THR A 13 7.23 -30.79 -3.65
C THR A 13 8.45 -30.38 -2.85
N MET A 14 9.41 -29.72 -3.48
CA MET A 14 10.33 -28.82 -2.79
C MET A 14 10.66 -27.63 -3.69
N ALA A 15 9.61 -26.89 -4.11
CA ALA A 15 9.78 -25.45 -4.22
C ALA A 15 9.88 -24.92 -2.78
N ASN A 16 11.04 -25.11 -2.17
CA ASN A 16 11.39 -24.44 -0.93
C ASN A 16 11.67 -22.99 -1.34
N ASP A 17 10.59 -22.25 -1.60
CA ASP A 17 10.61 -20.84 -1.89
C ASP A 17 10.93 -20.11 -0.58
N ASN A 18 12.20 -20.25 -0.17
CA ASN A 18 12.81 -19.56 0.96
C ASN A 18 13.15 -18.11 0.60
N THR A 19 12.63 -17.60 -0.52
CA THR A 19 12.61 -16.17 -0.76
C THR A 19 11.83 -15.56 0.41
N LEU A 20 12.49 -14.78 1.26
CA LEU A 20 11.81 -14.01 2.30
C LEU A 20 10.66 -13.26 1.62
N LYS A 21 9.43 -13.70 1.88
CA LYS A 21 8.25 -13.09 1.27
C LYS A 21 8.32 -11.60 1.55
N GLN A 22 8.29 -10.81 0.49
CA GLN A 22 8.46 -9.39 0.62
C GLN A 22 7.38 -8.83 1.54
N SER A 23 7.82 -8.08 2.55
CA SER A 23 6.96 -7.46 3.55
C SER A 23 7.27 -5.98 3.50
N GLY A 24 6.34 -5.22 2.93
CA GLY A 24 6.50 -3.77 2.78
C GLY A 24 6.13 -3.01 4.04
N SER A 25 6.36 -1.71 4.02
CA SER A 25 5.88 -0.81 5.06
C SER A 25 5.36 0.50 4.47
N ILE A 26 4.35 1.07 5.12
CA ILE A 26 3.86 2.41 4.85
C ILE A 26 4.14 3.26 6.08
N ILE A 27 4.83 4.39 5.90
CA ILE A 27 5.22 5.30 6.97
C ILE A 27 4.52 6.64 6.75
N PHE A 28 3.83 7.11 7.79
CA PHE A 28 3.14 8.39 7.83
C PHE A 28 3.96 9.35 8.67
N TRP A 29 4.41 10.45 8.08
CA TRP A 29 5.28 11.44 8.72
C TRP A 29 4.56 12.75 8.95
N ASN A 30 4.83 13.38 10.09
CA ASN A 30 4.43 14.77 10.34
C ASN A 30 5.52 15.76 9.88
N GLY A 31 5.24 17.06 10.04
CA GLY A 31 6.18 18.14 9.74
C GLY A 31 7.44 18.17 10.64
N SER A 32 7.36 17.61 11.85
CA SER A 32 8.43 17.54 12.84
C SER A 32 9.37 16.33 12.69
N ASN A 33 9.15 15.49 11.69
CA ASN A 33 9.82 14.19 11.48
C ASN A 33 9.44 13.09 12.48
N ASP A 34 8.37 13.27 13.27
CA ASP A 34 7.75 12.12 13.93
C ASP A 34 7.03 11.27 12.88
N SER A 35 6.97 9.96 13.13
CA SER A 35 6.35 9.02 12.20
C SER A 35 5.57 7.92 12.87
N VAL A 36 4.64 7.38 12.09
CA VAL A 36 3.81 6.24 12.45
C VAL A 36 3.87 5.24 11.30
N GLY A 37 4.40 4.04 11.57
CA GLY A 37 4.52 2.97 10.57
C GLY A 37 3.36 1.97 10.57
N LEU A 38 3.08 1.40 9.40
CA LEU A 38 2.21 0.24 9.19
C LEU A 38 3.02 -0.84 8.45
N ASN A 39 3.31 -1.94 9.13
CA ASN A 39 3.94 -3.10 8.51
C ASN A 39 2.91 -3.90 7.72
N LEU A 40 3.29 -4.38 6.55
CA LEU A 40 2.42 -5.20 5.71
C LEU A 40 2.68 -6.68 5.96
N PRO A 41 1.64 -7.52 5.86
CA PRO A 41 1.81 -8.97 5.79
C PRO A 41 2.70 -9.38 4.61
N ALA A 42 3.11 -10.63 4.63
CA ALA A 42 3.88 -11.23 3.55
C ALA A 42 3.11 -11.21 2.22
N GLU A 43 3.87 -11.01 1.13
CA GLU A 43 3.35 -11.10 -0.25
C GLU A 43 2.59 -12.43 -0.50
N GLY A 44 1.50 -12.34 -1.27
CA GLY A 44 0.64 -13.48 -1.61
C GLY A 44 -0.26 -13.96 -0.47
N SER A 45 -0.28 -13.29 0.69
CA SER A 45 -1.15 -13.67 1.82
C SER A 45 -2.64 -13.43 1.53
N GLY A 46 -2.99 -12.48 0.66
CA GLY A 46 -4.37 -12.03 0.47
C GLY A 46 -4.94 -11.27 1.68
N GLU A 47 -4.13 -11.02 2.71
CA GLU A 47 -4.55 -10.39 3.94
C GLU A 47 -4.85 -8.90 3.75
N SER A 48 -5.64 -8.37 4.67
CA SER A 48 -5.92 -6.94 4.76
C SER A 48 -5.46 -6.39 6.10
N VAL A 49 -4.79 -5.24 6.07
CA VAL A 49 -4.38 -4.50 7.26
C VAL A 49 -4.87 -3.07 7.16
N SER A 50 -5.10 -2.43 8.30
CA SER A 50 -5.55 -1.05 8.34
C SER A 50 -4.98 -0.31 9.51
N LYS A 51 -4.84 1.01 9.36
CA LYS A 51 -4.40 1.91 10.42
C LYS A 51 -5.07 3.26 10.25
N THR A 52 -5.60 3.81 11.33
CA THR A 52 -6.04 5.20 11.38
C THR A 52 -4.90 6.05 11.93
N ILE A 53 -4.62 7.17 11.27
CA ILE A 53 -3.57 8.11 11.62
C ILE A 53 -4.17 9.51 11.70
N VAL A 54 -3.73 10.31 12.66
CA VAL A 54 -4.03 11.74 12.71
C VAL A 54 -3.51 12.43 11.43
N ALA A 55 -4.32 13.30 10.85
CA ALA A 55 -4.08 13.85 9.51
C ALA A 55 -2.86 14.78 9.42
N ASN A 56 -2.30 15.23 10.55
CA ASN A 56 -1.03 15.96 10.57
C ASN A 56 0.18 15.07 10.20
N HIS A 57 0.02 13.75 10.09
CA HIS A 57 0.99 12.83 9.49
C HIS A 57 0.64 12.58 8.00
N SER A 58 0.53 13.65 7.22
CA SER A 58 0.05 13.65 5.83
C SER A 58 1.08 13.20 4.80
N LYS A 59 2.37 13.19 5.16
CA LYS A 59 3.45 12.76 4.27
C LYS A 59 3.56 11.24 4.30
N ILE A 60 3.36 10.61 3.16
CA ILE A 60 3.35 9.15 3.02
C ILE A 60 4.64 8.70 2.35
N GLU A 61 5.28 7.73 2.95
CA GLU A 61 6.41 7.00 2.38
C GLU A 61 6.05 5.52 2.30
N MET A 62 6.46 4.86 1.24
CA MET A 62 6.24 3.43 1.03
C MET A 62 7.55 2.75 0.66
N SER A 63 7.87 1.65 1.33
CA SER A 63 9.04 0.83 1.02
C SER A 63 8.61 -0.61 0.76
N ASP A 64 9.14 -1.19 -0.32
CA ASP A 64 9.04 -2.61 -0.63
C ASP A 64 7.59 -3.16 -0.61
N ILE A 65 6.64 -2.36 -1.08
CA ILE A 65 5.24 -2.77 -1.08
C ILE A 65 5.07 -3.95 -2.04
N PRO A 66 4.45 -5.06 -1.58
CA PRO A 66 4.18 -6.22 -2.42
C PRO A 66 3.42 -5.84 -3.69
N SER A 67 3.64 -6.62 -4.75
CA SER A 67 2.95 -6.42 -6.02
C SER A 67 1.42 -6.59 -5.89
N ALA A 68 0.68 -6.01 -6.83
CA ALA A 68 -0.78 -6.11 -6.90
C ALA A 68 -1.52 -5.75 -5.58
N THR A 69 -0.88 -4.93 -4.74
CA THR A 69 -1.42 -4.44 -3.47
C THR A 69 -2.28 -3.22 -3.75
N THR A 70 -3.48 -3.21 -3.17
CA THR A 70 -4.36 -2.03 -3.19
C THR A 70 -4.22 -1.28 -1.87
N ILE A 71 -3.94 0.02 -1.95
CA ILE A 71 -3.82 0.92 -0.80
C ILE A 71 -4.88 2.01 -0.95
N LYS A 72 -5.80 2.11 0.00
CA LYS A 72 -6.81 3.16 0.05
C LYS A 72 -6.52 4.09 1.21
N LEU A 73 -6.39 5.38 0.90
CA LEU A 73 -6.21 6.45 1.88
C LEU A 73 -7.48 7.29 1.91
N VAL A 74 -8.13 7.34 3.08
CA VAL A 74 -9.42 8.00 3.29
C VAL A 74 -9.26 9.14 4.29
N TYR A 75 -9.60 10.35 3.88
CA TYR A 75 -9.54 11.53 4.73
C TYR A 75 -10.91 11.83 5.34
N ARG A 76 -10.96 12.01 6.67
CA ARG A 76 -12.16 12.23 7.48
C ARG A 76 -11.97 13.40 8.45
N PRO A 77 -13.04 14.10 8.85
CA PRO A 77 -12.91 15.28 9.71
C PRO A 77 -12.65 14.93 11.19
N ALA A 78 -13.04 13.75 11.68
CA ALA A 78 -12.84 13.37 13.09
C ALA A 78 -12.86 11.84 13.26
N PRO A 79 -12.34 11.29 14.38
CA PRO A 79 -12.35 9.85 14.67
C PRO A 79 -13.74 9.19 14.59
N ASP A 80 -14.77 9.87 15.09
CA ASP A 80 -16.15 9.35 15.15
C ASP A 80 -17.02 9.85 13.99
N ASP A 81 -16.48 10.67 13.09
CA ASP A 81 -17.16 11.14 11.89
C ASP A 81 -16.69 10.32 10.67
N TRP A 82 -17.62 9.54 10.12
CA TRP A 82 -17.39 8.66 8.97
C TRP A 82 -17.60 9.36 7.62
N THR A 83 -17.80 10.68 7.62
CA THR A 83 -17.90 11.48 6.41
C THR A 83 -16.57 11.47 5.67
N VAL A 84 -16.53 10.85 4.50
CA VAL A 84 -15.35 10.86 3.63
C VAL A 84 -15.26 12.20 2.92
N LEU A 85 -14.30 13.03 3.33
CA LEU A 85 -13.98 14.30 2.69
C LEU A 85 -13.29 14.07 1.35
N SER A 86 -12.22 13.26 1.33
CA SER A 86 -11.51 12.86 0.12
C SER A 86 -10.93 11.46 0.25
N SER A 87 -10.60 10.83 -0.87
CA SER A 87 -9.89 9.56 -0.87
C SER A 87 -9.08 9.35 -2.14
N ILE A 88 -7.97 8.64 -2.02
CA ILE A 88 -7.20 8.13 -3.16
C ILE A 88 -6.95 6.63 -2.96
N THR A 89 -7.09 5.87 -4.04
CA THR A 89 -6.79 4.44 -4.07
C THR A 89 -5.66 4.20 -5.06
N LEU A 90 -4.61 3.57 -4.55
CA LEU A 90 -3.38 3.25 -5.26
C LEU A 90 -3.31 1.74 -5.48
N ARG A 91 -2.71 1.34 -6.59
CA ARG A 91 -2.40 -0.05 -6.89
C ARG A 91 -0.92 -0.18 -7.20
N THR A 92 -0.24 -1.12 -6.56
CA THR A 92 1.11 -1.51 -6.94
C THR A 92 1.05 -2.49 -8.10
N THR A 93 2.01 -2.37 -9.03
CA THR A 93 2.09 -3.22 -10.23
C THR A 93 2.98 -4.44 -9.99
N HIS A 94 3.62 -4.99 -11.04
CA HIS A 94 4.31 -6.29 -11.03
C HIS A 94 5.68 -6.29 -10.34
N ARG A 95 6.12 -5.16 -9.76
CA ARG A 95 7.40 -5.03 -9.07
C ARG A 95 7.19 -4.42 -7.70
N PRO A 96 8.14 -4.61 -6.77
CA PRO A 96 8.06 -3.97 -5.47
C PRO A 96 7.98 -2.47 -5.65
N ALA A 97 6.94 -1.89 -5.04
CA ALA A 97 6.65 -0.49 -5.22
C ALA A 97 7.16 0.32 -4.04
N SER A 98 7.67 1.50 -4.35
CA SER A 98 8.08 2.48 -3.36
C SER A 98 7.50 3.84 -3.70
N LEU A 99 7.34 4.68 -2.68
CA LEU A 99 6.90 6.07 -2.81
C LEU A 99 7.82 6.89 -1.91
N ASN A 100 8.52 7.85 -2.50
CA ASN A 100 9.27 8.82 -1.72
C ASN A 100 8.32 9.61 -0.81
N ARG A 101 8.78 10.09 0.33
CA ARG A 101 7.98 10.89 1.28
C ARG A 101 7.21 12.03 0.59
N THR A 102 5.92 11.81 0.33
CA THR A 102 5.07 12.67 -0.52
C THR A 102 3.78 13.04 0.20
N GLU A 103 3.36 14.29 0.06
CA GLU A 103 2.13 14.78 0.69
C GLU A 103 0.88 14.13 0.11
N TYR A 104 -0.05 13.73 0.98
CA TYR A 104 -1.38 13.26 0.57
C TYR A 104 -2.11 14.25 -0.34
N SER A 105 -2.06 15.54 -0.03
CA SER A 105 -2.68 16.60 -0.82
C SER A 105 -2.08 16.70 -2.23
N TYR A 106 -0.76 16.56 -2.34
CA TYR A 106 -0.08 16.51 -3.63
C TYR A 106 -0.54 15.30 -4.45
N LEU A 107 -0.56 14.09 -3.87
CA LEU A 107 -1.03 12.89 -4.56
C LEU A 107 -2.46 13.05 -5.09
N LEU A 108 -3.35 13.62 -4.27
CA LEU A 108 -4.77 13.79 -4.61
C LEU A 108 -5.01 14.82 -5.73
N ASN A 109 -4.24 15.92 -5.70
CA ASN A 109 -4.44 17.07 -6.60
C ASN A 109 -3.68 16.95 -7.92
N THR A 110 -2.53 16.26 -7.92
CA THR A 110 -1.65 16.15 -9.09
C THR A 110 -2.10 15.03 -10.03
N TYR A 111 -2.46 13.85 -9.51
CA TYR A 111 -2.70 12.66 -10.34
C TYR A 111 -4.18 12.43 -10.67
N ALA A 112 -4.44 12.07 -11.92
CA ALA A 112 -5.71 11.53 -12.39
C ALA A 112 -5.82 10.02 -12.17
N VAL A 113 -7.03 9.48 -12.33
CA VAL A 113 -7.22 8.02 -12.34
C VAL A 113 -6.60 7.46 -13.62
N GLY A 114 -5.79 6.42 -13.50
CA GLY A 114 -4.98 5.82 -14.56
C GLY A 114 -3.55 6.35 -14.62
N ASP A 115 -3.22 7.39 -13.85
CA ASP A 115 -1.86 7.92 -13.83
C ASP A 115 -0.93 7.07 -12.97
N PHE A 116 0.31 6.94 -13.44
CA PHE A 116 1.43 6.49 -12.61
C PHE A 116 2.01 7.67 -11.83
N ILE A 117 2.28 7.44 -10.54
CA ILE A 117 2.85 8.47 -9.66
C ILE A 117 4.35 8.62 -9.98
N SER A 118 4.79 9.83 -10.35
CA SER A 118 6.18 10.07 -10.77
C SER A 118 7.20 9.90 -9.65
N GLU A 119 6.81 10.15 -8.40
CA GLU A 119 7.66 9.97 -7.21
C GLU A 119 7.63 8.53 -6.69
N ALA A 120 6.92 7.63 -7.38
CA ALA A 120 6.75 6.25 -6.99
C ALA A 120 7.17 5.27 -8.08
N LEU A 121 7.87 4.20 -7.69
CA LEU A 121 8.15 3.11 -8.60
C LEU A 121 6.95 2.18 -8.65
N GLY A 122 6.29 2.09 -9.81
CA GLY A 122 5.27 1.06 -10.06
C GLY A 122 3.95 1.23 -9.30
N VAL A 123 3.59 2.46 -8.92
CA VAL A 123 2.31 2.80 -8.27
C VAL A 123 1.40 3.55 -9.24
N GLU A 124 0.17 3.07 -9.38
CA GLU A 124 -0.88 3.64 -10.23
C GLU A 124 -2.06 4.13 -9.37
N VAL A 125 -2.68 5.25 -9.76
CA VAL A 125 -3.95 5.71 -9.16
C VAL A 125 -5.13 5.02 -9.83
N ILE A 126 -5.87 4.18 -9.09
CA ILE A 126 -7.00 3.41 -9.65
C ILE A 126 -8.37 3.97 -9.29
N ALA A 127 -8.47 4.81 -8.26
CA ALA A 127 -9.69 5.52 -7.93
C ALA A 127 -9.39 6.78 -7.10
N LYS A 128 -10.21 7.81 -7.26
CA LYS A 128 -10.17 8.99 -6.39
C LYS A 128 -11.56 9.56 -6.14
N LYS A 129 -11.71 10.16 -4.97
CA LYS A 129 -12.81 11.04 -4.61
C LYS A 129 -12.19 12.38 -4.23
N ALA A 130 -12.33 13.37 -5.10
CA ALA A 130 -11.92 14.72 -4.79
C ALA A 130 -12.87 15.30 -3.73
N GLY A 131 -12.31 15.84 -2.66
CA GLY A 131 -13.02 16.63 -1.66
C GLY A 131 -12.87 18.12 -1.93
N PRO A 132 -13.50 19.00 -1.14
CA PRO A 132 -13.18 20.41 -1.19
C PRO A 132 -11.66 20.59 -1.03
N SER A 133 -11.05 21.28 -2.00
CA SER A 133 -9.61 21.56 -2.19
C SER A 133 -8.90 22.24 -1.00
N ARG A 134 -9.54 22.37 0.16
CA ARG A 134 -9.00 23.06 1.33
C ARG A 134 -8.08 22.12 2.08
N GLN A 135 -6.80 22.19 1.69
CA GLN A 135 -5.63 21.93 2.53
C GLN A 135 -5.80 20.75 3.48
N ALA A 136 -5.42 19.56 3.03
CA ALA A 136 -5.03 18.50 3.94
C ALA A 136 -3.68 18.89 4.56
N ASP A 137 -3.68 19.93 5.37
CA ASP A 137 -2.51 20.38 6.12
C ASP A 137 -3.01 20.90 7.46
N VAL A 138 -2.81 20.10 8.51
CA VAL A 138 -2.76 20.56 9.90
C VAL A 138 -4.09 20.89 10.60
N LEU A 139 -5.19 20.16 10.36
CA LEU A 139 -6.25 20.10 11.37
C LEU A 139 -5.99 18.89 12.27
N ALA A 140 -5.53 19.17 13.50
CA ALA A 140 -5.04 18.16 14.46
C ALA A 140 -6.06 17.05 14.76
N ASP A 141 -7.35 17.32 14.57
CA ASP A 141 -8.43 16.39 14.91
C ASP A 141 -8.88 15.52 13.72
N HIS A 142 -8.44 15.85 12.51
CA HIS A 142 -8.79 15.09 11.31
C HIS A 142 -8.02 13.77 11.23
N GLN A 143 -8.55 12.83 10.46
CA GLN A 143 -8.02 11.47 10.34
C GLN A 143 -7.72 11.09 8.89
N ILE A 144 -6.69 10.27 8.71
CA ILE A 144 -6.42 9.50 7.50
C ILE A 144 -6.53 8.03 7.88
N ASP A 145 -7.49 7.31 7.31
CA ASP A 145 -7.50 5.84 7.38
C ASP A 145 -6.76 5.27 6.20
N CYS A 146 -5.77 4.43 6.49
CA CYS A 146 -5.08 3.61 5.53
C CYS A 146 -5.65 2.20 5.57
N HIS A 147 -6.15 1.71 4.43
CA HIS A 147 -6.56 0.33 4.25
C HIS A 147 -5.71 -0.30 3.15
N VAL A 148 -5.06 -1.41 3.47
CA VAL A 148 -4.20 -2.14 2.55
C VAL A 148 -4.78 -3.53 2.35
N LYS A 149 -4.88 -3.95 1.10
CA LYS A 149 -5.28 -5.30 0.71
C LYS A 149 -4.22 -5.88 -0.21
N LEU A 150 -3.60 -6.98 0.23
CA LEU A 150 -2.60 -7.69 -0.57
C LEU A 150 -3.29 -8.63 -1.56
N SER A 151 -2.61 -8.92 -2.65
CA SER A 151 -3.00 -9.99 -3.57
C SER A 151 -2.89 -11.36 -2.87
N SER A 152 -3.84 -12.25 -3.13
CA SER A 152 -3.79 -13.66 -2.71
C SER A 152 -2.94 -14.52 -3.65
N SER A 153 -2.42 -13.94 -4.73
CA SER A 153 -1.57 -14.60 -5.70
C SER A 153 -0.22 -13.88 -5.73
N PRO A 154 0.91 -14.61 -5.61
CA PRO A 154 2.22 -14.03 -5.89
C PRO A 154 2.24 -13.41 -7.29
N PRO A 155 3.03 -12.36 -7.53
CA PRO A 155 3.21 -11.81 -8.87
C PRO A 155 3.65 -12.92 -9.81
N SER A 156 3.00 -13.01 -10.97
CA SER A 156 3.50 -13.86 -12.06
C SER A 156 4.80 -13.24 -12.56
N ALA A 157 5.89 -14.01 -12.48
CA ALA A 157 7.22 -13.64 -12.95
C ALA A 157 7.28 -13.46 -14.47
#